data_AF-A0A937FXM3-F1
#
_entry.id   AF-A0A937FXM3-F1
#
_cell.length_a   1.000
_cell.length_b   1.000
_cell.length_c   1.000
_cell.angle_alpha   90.00
_cell.angle_beta   90.00
_cell.angle_gamma   90.00
#
_symmetry.space_group_name_H-M   'P 1'
#
loop_
_entity.id
_entity.type
_entity.pdbx_description
1 polymer ?
#
loop_
_entity_poly.entity_id
_entity_poly.type
_entity_poly.pdbx_seq_one_letter_code
_entity_poly.pdbx_strand_id
1 'polypeptide(L)' 'MIVVNVKENESIEKALKRFKKKFEKTGVLKELRGRTFYEKPSVQRRNEIIKARYRQKKYAEENY' A
#
# COMPACT_ATOMS: atom_id res chain seq x y z
N MET A 1 3.07 -14.68 7.07
CA MET A 1 4.50 -15.03 6.87
C MET A 1 4.80 -14.97 5.37
N ILE A 2 5.78 -14.20 4.93
CA ILE A 2 6.09 -14.06 3.49
C ILE A 2 7.10 -15.15 3.13
N VAL A 3 6.68 -16.10 2.28
CA VAL A 3 7.53 -17.16 1.74
C VAL A 3 7.80 -16.88 0.26
N VAL A 4 9.07 -16.97 -0.14
CA VAL A 4 9.52 -16.83 -1.54
C VAL A 4 10.32 -18.07 -1.90
N ASN A 5 9.74 -18.90 -2.76
CA ASN A 5 10.42 -20.09 -3.28
C ASN A 5 11.46 -19.64 -4.31
N VAL A 6 12.70 -20.07 -4.10
CA VAL A 6 13.84 -19.86 -5.01
C VAL A 6 14.00 -21.13 -5.83
N LYS A 7 14.10 -21.01 -7.16
CA LYS A 7 14.38 -22.15 -8.06
C LYS A 7 15.89 -22.35 -8.19
N GLU A 8 16.33 -23.57 -8.51
CA GLU A 8 17.77 -23.96 -8.57
C GLU A 8 18.63 -23.11 -9.52
N ASN A 9 18.04 -22.52 -10.57
CA ASN A 9 18.72 -21.64 -11.53
C ASN A 9 18.36 -20.14 -11.39
N GLU A 10 17.82 -19.73 -10.24
CA GLU A 10 17.47 -18.33 -10.02
C GLU A 10 18.58 -17.56 -9.29
N SER A 11 19.01 -16.43 -9.87
CA SER A 11 19.92 -15.51 -9.18
C SER A 11 19.29 -14.97 -7.88
N ILE A 12 20.06 -15.00 -6.79
CA ILE A 12 19.67 -14.55 -5.45
C ILE A 12 19.10 -13.12 -5.48
N GLU A 13 19.66 -12.24 -6.31
CA GLU A 13 19.17 -10.86 -6.45
C GLU A 13 17.73 -10.78 -6.97
N LYS A 14 17.34 -11.66 -7.90
CA LYS A 14 15.96 -11.73 -8.41
C LYS A 14 15.01 -12.19 -7.32
N ALA A 15 15.40 -13.18 -6.52
CA ALA A 15 14.61 -13.64 -5.38
C ALA A 15 14.41 -12.52 -4.34
N LEU A 16 15.47 -11.79 -4.00
CA LEU A 16 15.41 -10.63 -3.08
C LEU A 16 14.50 -9.53 -3.61
N LYS A 17 14.57 -9.21 -4.91
CA LYS A 17 13.69 -8.21 -5.53
C LYS A 17 12.22 -8.61 -5.45
N ARG A 18 11.89 -9.88 -5.68
CA ARG A 18 10.51 -10.40 -5.53
C ARG A 18 10.06 -10.36 -4.07
N PHE A 19 10.93 -10.71 -3.13
CA PHE A 19 10.65 -10.62 -1.70
C PHE A 19 10.33 -9.17 -1.30
N LYS A 20 11.18 -8.21 -1.68
CA LYS A 20 10.96 -6.79 -1.42
C LYS A 20 9.63 -6.31 -1.99
N LYS A 21 9.31 -6.68 -3.24
CA LYS A 21 8.04 -6.30 -3.87
C LYS A 21 6.82 -6.94 -3.18
N LYS A 22 6.91 -8.20 -2.73
CA LYS A 22 5.85 -8.85 -1.92
C LYS A 22 5.68 -8.16 -0.57
N PHE A 23 6.78 -7.81 0.09
CA PHE A 23 6.77 -7.10 1.36
C PHE A 23 6.12 -5.71 1.24
N GLU A 24 6.50 -4.93 0.24
CA GLU A 24 5.91 -3.62 -0.05
C GLU A 24 4.41 -3.74 -0.37
N LYS A 25 4.01 -4.74 -1.17
CA LYS A 25 2.60 -5.00 -1.51
C LYS A 25 1.75 -5.35 -0.28
N THR A 26 2.37 -5.95 0.74
CA THR A 26 1.67 -6.28 2.00
C THR A 26 1.32 -5.02 2.79
N GLY A 27 1.97 -3.87 2.53
CA GLY A 27 1.59 -2.59 3.12
C GLY A 27 1.85 -2.45 4.62
N VAL A 28 2.58 -3.40 5.22
CA VAL A 28 2.88 -3.45 6.67
C VAL A 28 3.48 -2.15 7.19
N LEU A 29 4.37 -1.52 6.42
CA LEU A 29 4.98 -0.22 6.77
C LEU A 29 3.94 0.90 6.89
N LYS A 30 2.94 0.91 6.01
CA LYS A 30 1.87 1.92 6.03
C LYS A 30 0.94 1.69 7.21
N GLU A 31 0.64 0.43 7.50
CA GLU A 31 -0.18 0.05 8.64
C GLU A 31 0.51 0.37 9.97
N LEU A 32 1.79 0.06 10.12
CA LEU A 32 2.60 0.43 11.27
C LEU A 32 2.54 1.94 11.52
N ARG A 33 2.79 2.76 10.48
CA ARG A 33 2.71 4.22 10.57
C ARG A 33 1.33 4.75 10.93
N GLY A 34 0.26 4.07 10.51
CA GLY A 34 -1.11 4.43 10.87
C GLY A 34 -1.49 4.03 12.29
N ARG A 35 -0.84 3.00 12.85
CA ARG A 35 -1.08 2.49 14.20
C ARG A 35 -0.22 3.17 15.27
N THR A 36 0.76 4.01 14.91
CA THR A 36 1.62 4.68 15.91
C THR A 36 0.87 5.70 16.75
N PHE A 37 -0.27 6.21 16.28
CA PHE A 37 -1.11 7.14 17.01
C PHE A 37 -2.58 6.74 16.90
N TYR A 38 -3.37 7.10 17.91
CA TYR A 38 -4.82 6.93 17.86
C TYR A 38 -5.46 8.03 17.00
N GLU A 39 -6.07 7.64 15.88
CA GLU A 39 -6.91 8.51 15.09
C GLU A 39 -8.37 8.32 15.49
N LYS A 40 -9.06 9.41 15.86
CA LYS A 40 -10.50 9.34 16.18
C LYS A 40 -11.29 8.87 14.94
N PRO A 41 -12.30 8.00 15.08
CA PRO A 41 -13.10 7.52 13.95
C PRO A 41 -13.72 8.63 13.09
N SER A 42 -14.07 9.76 13.71
CA SER A 42 -14.60 10.93 13.02
C SER A 42 -13.58 11.61 12.09
N VAL A 43 -12.32 11.65 12.49
CA VAL A 43 -11.21 12.21 11.70
C VAL A 43 -10.90 11.28 10.53
N GLN A 44 -10.83 9.98 10.78
CA GLN A 44 -10.61 8.97 9.74
C GLN A 44 -11.69 9.03 8.66
N ARG A 45 -12.98 9.08 9.05
CA ARG A 45 -14.11 9.19 8.12
C ARG A 45 -14.08 10.50 7.31
N ARG A 46 -13.68 11.61 7.94
CA ARG A 46 -13.53 12.90 7.25
C ARG A 46 -12.44 12.82 6.16
N ASN A 47 -11.29 12.24 6.50
CA ASN A 47 -10.16 12.07 5.59
C ASN A 47 -10.54 11.18 4.38
N GLU A 48 -11.34 10.13 4.62
CA GLU A 48 -11.85 9.25 3.58
C GLU A 48 -12.74 10.00 2.57
N ILE A 49 -13.71 10.78 3.05
CA ILE A 49 -14.63 11.56 2.21
C ILE A 49 -13.88 12.60 1.37
N ILE A 50 -12.93 13.32 1.98
CA ILE A 50 -12.10 14.31 1.27
C ILE A 50 -11.32 13.63 0.14
N LYS A 51 -10.71 12.48 0.42
CA LYS A 51 -9.95 11.72 -0.57
C LYS A 51 -10.83 11.14 -1.67
N ALA A 52 -12.07 10.75 -1.36
CA ALA A 52 -13.04 10.29 -2.36
C ALA A 52 -13.46 11.43 -3.30
N ARG A 53 -13.80 12.60 -2.73
CA ARG A 53 -14.13 13.81 -3.51
C ARG A 53 -12.99 14.24 -4.42
N TYR A 54 -11.74 14.22 -3.93
CA TYR A 54 -10.57 14.55 -4.74
C TYR A 54 -10.42 13.58 -5.93
N ARG A 55 -10.55 12.27 -5.70
CA ARG A 55 -10.49 11.26 -6.76
C ARG A 55 -11.60 11.43 -7.80
N GLN A 56 -12.82 11.74 -7.35
CA GLN A 56 -13.94 11.98 -8.25
C GLN A 56 -13.72 13.22 -9.13
N LYS A 57 -13.22 14.33 -8.54
CA LYS A 57 -12.88 15.53 -9.31
C LYS A 57 -11.81 15.24 -10.37
N LYS A 58 -10.72 14.59 -9.97
CA LYS A 58 -9.66 14.16 -10.88
C LYS A 58 -10.17 13.30 -12.03
N TYR A 59 -11.03 12.33 -11.75
CA TYR A 59 -11.63 11.48 -12.77
C TYR A 59 -12.52 12.28 -13.73
N ALA A 60 -13.32 13.21 -13.20
CA ALA A 60 -14.16 14.06 -14.04
C ALA A 60 -13.33 14.97 -14.97
N GLU A 61 -12.22 15.54 -14.47
CA GLU A 61 -11.26 16.35 -15.26
C GLU A 61 -10.54 15.54 -16.35
N GLU A 62 -10.34 14.24 -16.15
CA GLU A 62 -9.61 13.39 -17.11
C GLU A 62 -10.52 12.81 -18.21
N ASN A 63 -11.83 12.77 -17.97
CA ASN A 63 -12.83 12.18 -18.89
C ASN A 63 -13.71 13.21 -19.63
N TYR A 64 -13.47 14.51 -19.43
CA TYR A 64 -14.13 15.63 -20.12
C TYR A 64 -13.07 16.64 -20.59
#